data_AF-A0A8S2S8C9-F1
#
_entry.id   AF-A0A8S2S8C9-F1
#
_cell.length_a   1.000
_cell.length_b   1.000
_cell.length_c   1.000
_cell.angle_alpha   90.00
_cell.angle_beta   90.00
_cell.angle_gamma   90.00
#
_symmetry.space_group_name_H-M   'P 1'
#
loop_
_entity.id
_entity.type
_entity.pdbx_description
1 polymer ?
#
loop_
_entity_poly.entity_id
_entity_poly.type
_entity_poly.pdbx_seq_one_letter_code
_entity_poly.pdbx_strand_id
1 'polypeptide(L)' 'MSIRSFTRTVATGQVLFHRYYYSSSFVRRPMEIFAMACTNLAAKIEENARRIRDVINVFHHIKQ' A
#
# COMPACT_ATOMS: atom_id res chain seq x y z
N MET A 1 -7.72 -18.40 5.07
CA MET A 1 -7.01 -17.23 4.49
C MET A 1 -5.52 -17.49 4.65
N SER A 2 -4.80 -17.84 3.58
CA SER A 2 -3.42 -18.33 3.68
C SER A 2 -2.44 -17.20 3.96
N ILE A 3 -1.57 -17.36 4.97
CA ILE A 3 -0.51 -16.39 5.35
C ILE A 3 0.36 -16.02 4.14
N ARG A 4 0.53 -16.94 3.18
CA ARG A 4 1.29 -16.71 1.94
C ARG A 4 0.69 -15.64 1.03
N SER A 5 -0.63 -15.47 1.02
CA SER A 5 -1.30 -14.46 0.20
C SER A 5 -1.09 -13.04 0.75
N PHE A 6 -1.00 -12.92 2.07
CA PHE A 6 -0.78 -11.64 2.75
C PHE A 6 0.64 -11.10 2.50
N THR A 7 1.65 -11.96 2.62
CA THR A 7 3.05 -11.55 2.40
C THR A 7 3.31 -11.09 0.97
N ARG A 8 2.69 -11.74 -0.02
CA ARG A 8 2.77 -11.30 -1.43
C ARG A 8 2.19 -9.89 -1.64
N THR A 9 1.03 -9.61 -1.03
CA THR A 9 0.40 -8.28 -1.12
C THR A 9 1.28 -7.19 -0.51
N VAL A 10 1.88 -7.45 0.66
CA VAL A 10 2.77 -6.49 1.32
C VAL A 10 4.06 -6.29 0.53
N ALA A 11 4.68 -7.37 0.06
CA ALA A 11 5.90 -7.32 -0.75
C ALA A 11 5.68 -6.49 -2.03
N THR A 12 4.58 -6.74 -2.75
CA THR A 12 4.23 -5.99 -3.96
C THR A 12 3.96 -4.51 -3.65
N GLY A 13 3.28 -4.20 -2.54
CA GLY A 13 3.06 -2.82 -2.10
C GLY A 13 4.36 -2.06 -1.84
N GLN A 14 5.33 -2.69 -1.18
CA GLN A 14 6.64 -2.10 -0.89
C GLN A 14 7.46 -1.88 -2.18
N VAL A 15 7.47 -2.86 -3.08
CA VAL A 15 8.19 -2.75 -4.36
C VAL A 15 7.62 -1.61 -5.21
N LEU A 16 6.29 -1.47 -5.27
CA LEU A 16 5.63 -0.38 -5.99
C LEU A 16 5.98 0.99 -5.40
N PHE A 17 5.98 1.08 -4.07
CA PHE A 17 6.32 2.31 -3.35
C PHE A 17 7.79 2.73 -3.60
N HIS A 18 8.74 1.80 -3.47
CA HIS A 18 10.15 2.07 -3.76
C HIS A 18 10.41 2.42 -5.22
N ARG A 19 9.80 1.68 -6.17
CA ARG A 19 9.90 2.01 -7.60
C ARG A 19 9.40 3.41 -7.91
N TYR A 20 8.32 3.82 -7.25
CA TYR A 20 7.76 5.13 -7.48
C TYR A 20 8.70 6.24 -6.98
N TYR A 21 9.17 6.12 -5.74
CA TYR A 21 10.04 7.12 -5.12
C TYR A 21 11.47 7.12 -5.64
N TYR A 22 11.89 6.10 -6.39
CA TYR A 22 13.13 6.15 -7.15
C TYR A 22 13.12 7.25 -8.22
N SER A 23 11.97 7.52 -8.84
CA SER A 23 11.82 8.53 -9.90
C SER A 23 11.07 9.80 -9.43
N SER A 24 10.50 9.74 -8.22
CA SER A 24 9.55 10.73 -7.69
C SER A 24 10.04 11.36 -6.39
N SER A 25 9.92 12.68 -6.22
CA SER A 25 10.26 13.31 -4.94
C SER A 25 9.17 13.14 -3.87
N PHE A 26 9.60 12.85 -2.64
CA PHE A 26 8.80 12.89 -1.39
C PHE A 26 8.19 14.26 -1.10
N VAL A 27 8.79 15.34 -1.60
CA VAL A 27 8.31 16.71 -1.39
C VAL A 27 7.02 17.02 -2.16
N ARG A 28 6.87 16.46 -3.36
CA ARG A 28 5.72 16.76 -4.24
C ARG A 28 4.52 15.85 -3.98
N ARG A 29 4.74 14.72 -3.31
CA ARG A 29 3.73 13.67 -3.12
C ARG A 29 3.76 13.14 -1.71
N PRO A 30 2.70 13.39 -0.91
CA PRO A 30 2.66 12.97 0.47
C PRO A 30 2.74 11.45 0.55
N MET A 31 3.71 10.98 1.35
CA MET A 31 4.05 9.58 1.52
C MET A 31 2.85 8.72 1.91
N GLU A 32 1.99 9.23 2.80
CA GLU A 32 0.84 8.51 3.34
C GLU A 32 -0.20 8.17 2.28
N ILE A 33 -0.56 9.15 1.45
CA ILE A 33 -1.53 8.94 0.37
C ILE A 33 -0.98 7.94 -0.63
N PHE A 34 0.32 8.03 -0.91
CA PHE A 34 0.98 7.12 -1.83
C PHE A 34 1.10 5.70 -1.28
N ALA A 35 1.42 5.54 0.01
CA ALA A 35 1.48 4.25 0.68
C ALA A 35 0.10 3.57 0.70
N MET A 36 -0.97 4.30 1.05
CA MET A 36 -2.35 3.78 0.98
C MET A 36 -2.73 3.35 -0.44
N ALA A 37 -2.36 4.13 -1.46
CA ALA A 37 -2.62 3.80 -2.86
C ALA A 37 -1.85 2.55 -3.32
N CYS A 38 -0.57 2.42 -2.95
CA CYS A 38 0.26 1.25 -3.26
C CYS A 38 -0.28 -0.03 -2.59
N THR A 39 -0.70 0.04 -1.32
CA THR A 39 -1.32 -1.10 -0.63
C THR A 39 -2.64 -1.51 -1.28
N ASN A 40 -3.48 -0.54 -1.66
CA ASN A 40 -4.75 -0.82 -2.33
C ASN A 40 -4.54 -1.39 -3.75
N LEU A 41 -3.53 -0.92 -4.47
CA LEU A 41 -3.16 -1.45 -5.80
C LEU A 41 -2.60 -2.87 -5.70
N ALA A 42 -1.68 -3.12 -4.75
CA ALA A 42 -1.12 -4.45 -4.53
C ALA A 42 -2.20 -5.48 -4.15
N ALA A 43 -3.18 -5.07 -3.33
CA ALA A 43 -4.32 -5.92 -2.96
C ALA A 43 -5.17 -6.31 -4.17
N LYS A 44 -5.30 -5.43 -5.17
CA LYS A 44 -5.99 -5.73 -6.44
C LYS A 44 -5.17 -6.69 -7.31
N ILE A 45 -3.85 -6.52 -7.36
CA ILE A 45 -2.94 -7.39 -8.13
C ILE A 45 -2.95 -8.82 -7.59
N GLU A 46 -2.98 -8.97 -6.27
CA GLU A 46 -2.97 -10.27 -5.58
C GLU A 46 -4.36 -10.90 -5.42
N GLU A 47 -5.36 -10.39 -6.15
CA GLU A 47 -6.77 -10.85 -6.10
C GLU A 47 -7.38 -10.88 -4.68
N ASN A 48 -6.85 -10.05 -3.78
CA ASN A 48 -7.25 -9.93 -2.38
C ASN A 48 -7.74 -8.50 -2.11
N ALA A 49 -8.62 -7.99 -2.97
CA ALA A 49 -9.09 -6.61 -2.90
C ALA A 49 -9.76 -6.33 -1.54
N ARG A 50 -9.27 -5.31 -0.84
CA ARG A 50 -9.86 -4.81 0.41
C ARG A 50 -10.58 -3.49 0.18
N ARG A 51 -11.51 -3.13 1.06
CA ARG A 51 -12.20 -1.84 0.96
C ARG A 51 -11.21 -0.73 1.28
N ILE A 52 -11.26 0.35 0.51
CA ILE A 52 -10.35 1.50 0.69
C ILE A 52 -10.50 2.11 2.10
N ARG A 53 -11.71 2.05 2.68
CA ARG A 53 -11.99 2.49 4.06
C ARG A 53 -11.19 1.69 5.09
N ASP A 54 -11.03 0.39 4.89
CA ASP A 54 -10.27 -0.46 5.83
C ASP A 54 -8.79 -0.07 5.79
N VAL A 55 -8.27 0.22 4.59
CA VAL A 55 -6.89 0.70 4.41
C VAL A 55 -6.72 2.06 5.09
N ILE A 56 -7.59 3.03 4.82
CA ILE A 56 -7.52 4.36 5.42
C ILE A 56 -7.61 4.29 6.95
N ASN A 57 -8.53 3.50 7.50
CA ASN A 57 -8.69 3.34 8.94
C ASN A 57 -7.43 2.74 9.59
N VAL A 58 -6.78 1.76 8.96
CA VAL A 58 -5.52 1.19 9.45
C VAL A 58 -4.40 2.23 9.43
N PHE A 59 -4.24 2.97 8.34
CA PHE A 59 -3.22 4.02 8.26
C PHE A 59 -3.48 5.17 9.23
N HIS A 60 -4.74 5.53 9.45
CA HIS A 60 -5.12 6.53 10.44
C HIS A 60 -4.83 6.04 11.87
N HIS A 61 -5.11 4.77 12.17
CA HIS A 61 -4.81 4.16 13.46
C HIS A 61 -3.29 4.05 13.74
N ILE A 62 -2.48 3.80 12.70
CA ILE A 62 -1.00 3.77 12.83
C ILE A 62 -0.43 5.18 13.06
N LYS A 63 -1.11 6.21 12.57
CA LYS A 63 -0.65 7.61 12.70
C LYS A 63 -1.03 8.27 14.02
N GLN A 64 -1.92 7.65 14.78
CA GLN A 64 -2.37 8.10 16.11
C GLN A 64 -1.38 7.65 17.19
#